data_AF-O67584-F1
#
_entry.id   AF-O67584-F1
#
_cell.length_a   1.000
_cell.length_b   1.000
_cell.length_c   1.000
_cell.angle_alpha   90.00
_cell.angle_beta   90.00
_cell.angle_gamma   90.00
#
_symmetry.space_group_name_H-M   'P 1'
#
loop_
_entity.id
_entity.type
_entity.pdbx_description
1 polymer ?
#
loop_
_entity_poly.entity_id
_entity_poly.type
_entity_poly.pdbx_seq_one_letter_code
_entity_poly.pdbx_strand_id
1 'polypeptide(L)'
;MKKSPKISLILEAFQNLEKAYVDLKKNLEIPKEEFVKNKLVQDRVRIDFNLAFESTMRVCRHLSAVYGVKTSSRDCLPKIAEHIGLPFADRLKKFSEFYFRYRDLKDTVSPEELYDFLKENLVLFKEFARGVVEYIKKTTGNYLLIDFDLLNEKAKFIKDSVKKIDFVLSQGEEEFKKTPMYYDRVKYFYQVAYDSLFDICKHLAPKFGIKKFGDDCLTKMVEKGVIPPEYYETVLKMTLLKNKLISTWEVSPEELYRSLKELNDKFIPVLREISKSLKLLLEKKAKEVGKEA
;
A
#
# COMPACT_ATOMS: atom_id res chain seq x y z
N MET A 1 -4.46 -10.04 -22.20
CA MET A 1 -4.32 -8.73 -21.52
C MET A 1 -2.85 -8.35 -21.50
N LYS A 2 -2.51 -7.10 -21.88
CA LYS A 2 -1.15 -6.56 -21.73
C LYS A 2 -0.87 -6.49 -20.22
N LYS A 3 0.17 -7.15 -19.72
CA LYS A 3 0.53 -7.07 -18.29
C LYS A 3 1.02 -5.64 -18.02
N SER A 4 0.46 -5.00 -17.00
CA SER A 4 0.89 -3.69 -16.52
C SER A 4 1.55 -3.83 -15.13
N PRO A 5 2.43 -2.89 -14.74
CA PRO A 5 2.95 -2.86 -13.38
C PRO A 5 1.81 -2.67 -12.36
N LYS A 6 1.54 -3.68 -11.55
CA LYS A 6 0.70 -3.57 -10.34
C LYS A 6 1.29 -2.58 -9.34
N ILE A 7 0.71 -1.40 -9.27
CA ILE A 7 1.24 -0.28 -8.49
C ILE A 7 1.18 -0.54 -6.98
N SER A 8 0.06 -1.08 -6.48
CA SER A 8 -0.13 -1.45 -5.07
C SER A 8 0.99 -2.37 -4.57
N LEU A 9 1.30 -3.44 -5.32
CA LEU A 9 2.37 -4.38 -5.00
C LEU A 9 3.73 -3.68 -4.87
N ILE A 10 4.03 -2.77 -5.79
CA ILE A 10 5.31 -2.05 -5.82
C ILE A 10 5.42 -1.08 -4.64
N LEU A 11 4.35 -0.34 -4.36
CA LEU A 11 4.31 0.60 -3.24
C LEU A 11 4.39 -0.12 -1.88
N GLU A 12 3.67 -1.22 -1.72
CA GLU A 12 3.71 -2.06 -0.51
C GLU A 12 5.13 -2.60 -0.27
N ALA A 13 5.74 -3.17 -1.31
CA ALA A 13 7.10 -3.69 -1.23
C ALA A 13 8.11 -2.58 -0.88
N PHE A 14 8.02 -1.40 -1.50
CA PHE A 14 8.92 -0.29 -1.18
C PHE A 14 8.65 0.35 0.19
N GLN A 15 7.42 0.28 0.71
CA GLN A 15 7.14 0.68 2.09
C GLN A 15 7.83 -0.25 3.10
N ASN A 16 7.80 -1.57 2.85
CA ASN A 16 8.51 -2.53 3.68
C ASN A 16 10.03 -2.37 3.57
N LEU A 17 10.53 -2.10 2.35
CA LEU A 17 11.92 -1.76 2.13
C LEU A 17 12.35 -0.53 2.92
N GLU A 18 11.57 0.56 2.91
CA GLU A 18 11.93 1.79 3.62
C GLU A 18 12.03 1.58 5.14
N LYS A 19 11.10 0.80 5.72
CA LYS A 19 11.15 0.44 7.15
C LYS A 19 12.45 -0.31 7.48
N ALA A 20 12.71 -1.39 6.75
CA ALA A 20 13.93 -2.19 6.93
C ALA A 20 15.21 -1.37 6.70
N TYR A 21 15.21 -0.48 5.70
CA TYR A 21 16.33 0.41 5.41
C TYR A 21 16.63 1.35 6.58
N VAL A 22 15.60 1.95 7.20
CA VAL A 22 15.77 2.86 8.34
C VAL A 22 16.39 2.12 9.53
N ASP A 23 15.91 0.91 9.82
CA ASP A 23 16.44 0.09 10.91
C ASP A 23 17.86 -0.39 10.63
N LEU A 24 18.17 -0.83 9.40
CA LEU A 24 19.53 -1.13 8.95
C LEU A 24 20.46 0.06 9.14
N LYS A 25 20.06 1.23 8.65
CA LYS A 25 20.89 2.44 8.73
C LYS A 25 21.21 2.77 10.18
N LYS A 26 20.21 2.75 11.07
CA LYS A 26 20.38 2.98 12.50
C LYS A 26 21.33 1.97 13.15
N ASN A 27 21.16 0.69 12.86
CA ASN A 27 22.02 -0.36 13.43
C ASN A 27 23.45 -0.37 12.84
N LEU A 28 23.67 0.26 11.69
CA LEU A 28 24.99 0.45 11.07
C LEU A 28 25.63 1.79 11.44
N GLU A 29 24.97 2.64 12.23
CA GLU A 29 25.56 3.89 12.75
C GLU A 29 26.49 3.66 13.95
N ILE A 30 26.38 2.50 14.63
CA ILE A 30 27.31 2.14 15.70
C ILE A 30 28.72 1.87 15.16
N PRO A 31 29.77 2.05 15.97
CA PRO A 31 31.14 1.70 15.61
C PRO A 31 31.28 0.23 15.21
N LYS A 32 32.15 -0.06 14.26
CA LYS A 32 32.37 -1.42 13.73
C LYS A 32 32.75 -2.40 14.83
N GLU A 33 33.60 -1.99 15.76
CA GLU A 33 34.07 -2.82 16.88
C GLU A 33 32.91 -3.21 17.82
N GLU A 34 31.95 -2.32 18.00
CA GLU A 34 30.74 -2.57 18.79
C GLU A 34 29.79 -3.51 18.05
N PHE A 35 29.59 -3.30 16.75
CA PHE A 35 28.79 -4.17 15.91
C PHE A 35 29.29 -5.61 15.94
N VAL A 36 30.60 -5.82 15.77
CA VAL A 36 31.25 -7.14 15.76
C VAL A 36 31.06 -7.90 17.08
N LYS A 37 31.02 -7.19 18.21
CA LYS A 37 30.85 -7.81 19.54
C LYS A 37 29.38 -8.03 19.90
N ASN A 38 28.45 -7.33 19.25
CA ASN A 38 27.05 -7.34 19.62
C ASN A 38 26.20 -8.28 18.75
N LYS A 39 26.05 -9.52 19.20
CA LYS A 39 25.26 -10.56 18.50
C LYS A 39 23.79 -10.16 18.27
N LEU A 40 23.18 -9.44 19.22
CA LEU A 40 21.78 -9.00 19.07
C LEU A 40 21.63 -7.98 17.94
N VAL A 41 22.58 -7.07 17.78
CA VAL A 41 22.58 -6.11 16.66
C VAL A 41 22.83 -6.83 15.34
N GLN A 42 23.75 -7.80 15.30
CA GLN A 42 23.99 -8.63 14.12
C GLN A 42 22.73 -9.38 13.67
N ASP A 43 22.01 -9.99 14.62
CA ASP A 43 20.76 -10.71 14.32
C ASP A 43 19.68 -9.77 13.78
N ARG A 44 19.56 -8.54 14.32
CA ARG A 44 18.63 -7.52 13.79
C ARG A 44 19.00 -7.11 12.37
N VAL A 45 20.28 -6.77 12.14
CA VAL A 45 20.78 -6.40 10.81
C VAL A 45 20.55 -7.52 9.80
N ARG A 46 20.74 -8.78 10.18
CA ARG A 46 20.41 -9.93 9.32
C ARG A 46 18.94 -9.93 8.91
N ILE A 47 18.03 -9.79 9.88
CA ILE A 47 16.58 -9.81 9.65
C ILE A 47 16.19 -8.67 8.72
N ASP A 48 16.65 -7.46 9.01
CA ASP A 48 16.29 -6.28 8.23
C ASP A 48 16.93 -6.32 6.83
N PHE A 49 18.16 -6.84 6.69
CA PHE A 49 18.80 -7.01 5.38
C PHE A 49 18.04 -8.00 4.53
N ASN A 50 17.60 -9.13 5.12
CA ASN A 50 16.76 -10.10 4.43
C ASN A 50 15.42 -9.50 3.99
N LEU A 51 14.76 -8.75 4.87
CA LEU A 51 13.49 -8.10 4.57
C LEU A 51 13.63 -7.06 3.44
N ALA A 52 14.69 -6.23 3.49
CA ALA A 52 15.00 -5.25 2.45
C ALA A 52 15.28 -5.93 1.10
N PHE A 53 16.07 -6.99 1.10
CA PHE A 53 16.40 -7.74 -0.10
C PHE A 53 15.17 -8.40 -0.72
N GLU A 54 14.36 -9.13 0.06
CA GLU A 54 13.16 -9.80 -0.46
C GLU A 54 12.07 -8.80 -0.91
N SER A 55 11.96 -7.65 -0.23
CA SER A 55 11.07 -6.56 -0.68
C SER A 55 11.48 -6.03 -2.05
N THR A 56 12.78 -5.84 -2.27
CA THR A 56 13.33 -5.41 -3.56
C THR A 56 13.15 -6.49 -4.63
N MET A 57 13.39 -7.76 -4.28
CA MET A 57 13.20 -8.91 -5.16
C MET A 57 11.73 -9.12 -5.55
N ARG A 58 10.77 -8.85 -4.66
CA ARG A 58 9.34 -8.91 -4.97
C ARG A 58 9.00 -7.96 -6.12
N VAL A 59 9.51 -6.74 -6.10
CA VAL A 59 9.36 -5.79 -7.20
C VAL A 59 10.07 -6.28 -8.45
N CYS A 60 11.31 -6.75 -8.31
CA CYS A 60 12.09 -7.24 -9.44
C CYS A 60 11.41 -8.39 -10.20
N ARG A 61 10.96 -9.43 -9.46
CA ARG A 61 10.25 -10.60 -10.02
C ARG A 61 8.95 -10.17 -10.72
N HIS A 62 8.23 -9.22 -10.12
CA HIS A 62 7.03 -8.66 -10.73
C HIS A 62 7.31 -7.94 -12.05
N LEU A 63 8.30 -7.04 -12.08
CA LEU A 63 8.68 -6.32 -13.31
C LEU A 63 9.22 -7.27 -14.38
N SER A 64 10.02 -8.27 -13.99
CA SER A 64 10.47 -9.37 -14.86
C SER A 64 9.29 -10.07 -15.55
N ALA A 65 8.26 -10.43 -14.79
CA ALA A 65 7.06 -11.07 -15.32
C ALA A 65 6.18 -10.13 -16.17
N VAL A 66 6.17 -8.83 -15.90
CA VAL A 66 5.43 -7.82 -16.66
C VAL A 66 6.11 -7.54 -18.01
N TYR A 67 7.43 -7.35 -18.01
CA TYR A 67 8.20 -6.97 -19.19
C TYR A 67 8.80 -8.15 -19.96
N GLY A 68 8.64 -9.39 -19.47
CA GLY A 68 9.15 -10.58 -20.12
C GLY A 68 10.68 -10.73 -20.07
N VAL A 69 11.32 -10.11 -19.07
CA VAL A 69 12.77 -10.20 -18.89
C VAL A 69 13.11 -11.53 -18.24
N LYS A 70 13.85 -12.41 -18.92
CA LYS A 70 14.22 -13.71 -18.36
C LYS A 70 15.27 -13.57 -17.25
N THR A 71 14.86 -13.84 -16.02
CA THR A 71 15.69 -13.72 -14.82
C THR A 71 15.61 -14.98 -13.96
N SER A 72 16.68 -15.26 -13.23
CA SER A 72 16.74 -16.12 -12.06
C SER A 72 16.70 -15.29 -10.76
N SER A 73 16.73 -15.93 -9.60
CA SER A 73 16.85 -15.22 -8.33
C SER A 73 18.15 -14.43 -8.19
N ARG A 74 19.25 -14.86 -8.83
CA ARG A 74 20.60 -14.26 -8.65
C ARG A 74 20.87 -13.05 -9.52
N ASP A 75 20.22 -12.97 -10.68
CA ASP A 75 20.46 -11.95 -11.70
C ASP A 75 19.22 -11.08 -11.96
N CYS A 76 18.16 -11.20 -11.15
CA CYS A 76 16.97 -10.38 -11.32
C CYS A 76 17.29 -8.88 -11.23
N LEU A 77 17.86 -8.44 -10.11
CA LEU A 77 18.15 -7.02 -9.87
C LEU A 77 19.00 -6.38 -10.98
N PRO A 78 20.17 -6.95 -11.38
CA PRO A 78 20.96 -6.36 -12.46
C PRO A 78 20.22 -6.36 -13.81
N LYS A 79 19.52 -7.43 -14.18
CA LYS A 79 18.80 -7.47 -15.47
C LYS A 79 17.63 -6.50 -15.54
N ILE A 80 16.90 -6.31 -14.44
CA ILE A 80 15.84 -5.29 -14.39
C ILE A 80 16.44 -3.89 -14.39
N ALA A 81 17.55 -3.68 -13.68
CA ALA A 81 18.28 -2.42 -13.73
C ALA A 81 18.74 -2.06 -15.15
N GLU A 82 19.31 -3.02 -15.90
CA GLU A 82 19.66 -2.85 -17.32
C GLU A 82 18.43 -2.53 -18.16
N HIS A 83 17.35 -3.32 -18.02
CA HIS A 83 16.12 -3.14 -18.79
C HIS A 83 15.52 -1.74 -18.61
N ILE A 84 15.55 -1.20 -17.39
CA ILE A 84 14.99 0.13 -17.09
C ILE A 84 16.04 1.26 -17.21
N GLY A 85 17.27 0.94 -17.62
CA GLY A 85 18.33 1.91 -17.91
C GLY A 85 19.04 2.52 -16.69
N LEU A 86 19.21 1.77 -15.60
CA LEU A 86 19.97 2.23 -14.42
C LEU A 86 21.49 2.01 -14.63
N PRO A 87 22.34 3.02 -14.34
CA PRO A 87 23.77 2.98 -14.64
C PRO A 87 24.60 2.11 -13.67
N PHE A 88 23.97 1.42 -12.72
CA PHE A 88 24.62 0.69 -11.64
C PHE A 88 24.21 -0.79 -11.58
N ALA A 89 23.81 -1.37 -12.71
CA ALA A 89 23.46 -2.79 -12.81
C ALA A 89 24.59 -3.71 -12.29
N ASP A 90 25.86 -3.41 -12.63
CA ASP A 90 27.01 -4.19 -12.14
C ASP A 90 27.15 -4.16 -10.61
N ARG A 91 26.83 -3.02 -9.97
CA ARG A 91 26.82 -2.91 -8.51
C ARG A 91 25.73 -3.79 -7.91
N LEU A 92 24.54 -3.83 -8.53
CA LEU A 92 23.43 -4.69 -8.11
C LEU A 92 23.71 -6.19 -8.33
N LYS A 93 24.54 -6.54 -9.32
CA LYS A 93 25.02 -7.90 -9.52
C LYS A 93 25.90 -8.34 -8.35
N LYS A 94 26.96 -7.59 -8.04
CA LYS A 94 27.83 -7.84 -6.87
C LYS A 94 27.02 -7.88 -5.59
N PHE A 95 26.02 -7.00 -5.48
CA PHE A 95 25.15 -6.94 -4.33
C PHE A 95 24.33 -8.21 -4.13
N SER A 96 23.75 -8.72 -5.22
CA SER A 96 22.97 -9.95 -5.22
C SER A 96 23.88 -11.15 -4.91
N GLU A 97 25.06 -11.24 -5.52
CA GLU A 97 26.05 -12.28 -5.27
C GLU A 97 26.45 -12.35 -3.80
N PHE A 98 26.75 -11.20 -3.18
CA PHE A 98 27.03 -11.11 -1.74
C PHE A 98 25.85 -11.63 -0.90
N TYR A 99 24.63 -11.17 -1.17
CA TYR A 99 23.45 -11.60 -0.42
C TYR A 99 23.23 -13.11 -0.49
N PHE A 100 23.37 -13.74 -1.68
CA PHE A 100 23.21 -15.19 -1.80
C PHE A 100 24.32 -15.96 -1.09
N ARG A 101 25.56 -15.46 -1.12
CA ARG A 101 26.66 -16.04 -0.33
C ARG A 101 26.36 -15.98 1.17
N TYR A 102 25.93 -14.82 1.65
CA TYR A 102 25.56 -14.57 3.04
C TYR A 102 24.39 -15.45 3.51
N ARG A 103 23.32 -15.53 2.70
CA ARG A 103 22.09 -16.25 3.05
C ARG A 103 22.23 -17.76 2.98
N ASP A 104 22.87 -18.27 1.93
CA ASP A 104 22.98 -19.72 1.69
C ASP A 104 24.02 -20.38 2.61
N LEU A 105 24.70 -19.61 3.48
CA LEU A 105 25.74 -20.04 4.42
C LEU A 105 26.87 -20.87 3.77
N LYS A 106 27.04 -20.75 2.45
CA LYS A 106 28.06 -21.50 1.70
C LYS A 106 29.47 -21.04 2.06
N ASP A 107 29.61 -19.75 2.38
CA ASP A 107 30.80 -19.15 2.95
C ASP A 107 30.41 -18.44 4.26
N THR A 108 31.22 -18.59 5.30
CA THR A 108 31.08 -17.82 6.55
C THR A 108 31.46 -16.36 6.29
N VAL A 109 30.46 -15.53 5.98
CA VAL A 109 30.61 -14.07 5.97
C VAL A 109 30.82 -13.60 7.41
N SER A 110 31.94 -12.92 7.67
CA SER A 110 32.24 -12.42 9.02
C SER A 110 31.36 -11.19 9.38
N PRO A 111 31.17 -10.89 10.67
CA PRO A 111 30.47 -9.67 11.08
C PRO A 111 31.13 -8.39 10.52
N GLU A 112 32.46 -8.35 10.44
CA GLU A 112 33.21 -7.23 9.84
C GLU A 112 32.88 -7.06 8.37
N GLU A 113 32.87 -8.17 7.62
CA GLU A 113 32.57 -8.18 6.19
C GLU A 113 31.13 -7.71 5.93
N LEU A 114 30.17 -8.20 6.72
CA LEU A 114 28.77 -7.78 6.64
C LEU A 114 28.61 -6.28 6.91
N TYR A 115 29.28 -5.77 7.94
CA TYR A 115 29.24 -4.36 8.31
C TYR A 115 29.77 -3.47 7.18
N ASP A 116 30.98 -3.75 6.70
CA ASP A 116 31.63 -2.94 5.66
C ASP A 116 30.80 -2.96 4.37
N PHE A 117 30.38 -4.16 3.95
CA PHE A 117 29.59 -4.33 2.75
C PHE A 117 28.28 -3.54 2.80
N LEU A 118 27.51 -3.66 3.89
CA LEU A 118 26.26 -2.93 4.03
C LEU A 118 26.50 -1.43 4.15
N LYS A 119 27.55 -0.98 4.85
CA LYS A 119 27.85 0.45 4.98
C LYS A 119 28.09 1.12 3.63
N GLU A 120 28.77 0.43 2.72
CA GLU A 120 29.03 0.91 1.36
C GLU A 120 27.82 0.78 0.43
N ASN A 121 27.05 -0.31 0.54
CA ASN A 121 26.09 -0.70 -0.49
C ASN A 121 24.61 -0.51 -0.12
N LEU A 122 24.28 -0.15 1.13
CA LEU A 122 22.89 0.02 1.56
C LEU A 122 22.12 1.00 0.65
N VAL A 123 22.80 2.03 0.12
CA VAL A 123 22.23 3.04 -0.78
C VAL A 123 21.60 2.44 -2.05
N LEU A 124 22.09 1.29 -2.52
CA LEU A 124 21.61 0.64 -3.75
C LEU A 124 20.12 0.28 -3.67
N PHE A 125 19.60 -0.03 -2.47
CA PHE A 125 18.17 -0.26 -2.28
C PHE A 125 17.33 0.96 -2.65
N LYS A 126 17.74 2.15 -2.19
CA LYS A 126 17.04 3.41 -2.48
C LYS A 126 17.21 3.82 -3.93
N GLU A 127 18.40 3.66 -4.48
CA GLU A 127 18.68 3.97 -5.89
C GLU A 127 17.82 3.10 -6.81
N PHE A 128 17.74 1.78 -6.55
CA PHE A 128 16.87 0.88 -7.31
C PHE A 128 15.39 1.25 -7.18
N ALA A 129 14.90 1.47 -5.94
CA ALA A 129 13.51 1.83 -5.71
C ALA A 129 13.10 3.13 -6.43
N ARG A 130 13.96 4.16 -6.36
CA ARG A 130 13.79 5.41 -7.08
C ARG A 130 13.79 5.19 -8.59
N GLY A 131 14.75 4.43 -9.10
CA GLY A 131 14.86 4.12 -10.53
C GLY A 131 13.61 3.43 -11.07
N VAL A 132 13.09 2.43 -10.35
CA VAL A 132 11.83 1.75 -10.69
C VAL A 132 10.65 2.71 -10.70
N VAL A 133 10.51 3.55 -9.66
CA VAL A 133 9.41 4.52 -9.57
C VAL A 133 9.44 5.48 -10.75
N GLU A 134 10.59 6.07 -11.05
CA GLU A 134 10.71 7.02 -12.16
C GLU A 134 10.46 6.37 -13.52
N TYR A 135 10.97 5.15 -13.72
CA TYR A 135 10.69 4.37 -14.92
C TYR A 135 9.19 4.12 -15.10
N ILE A 136 8.47 3.72 -14.04
CA ILE A 136 7.02 3.49 -14.10
C ILE A 136 6.29 4.79 -14.43
N LYS A 137 6.61 5.90 -13.76
CA LYS A 137 5.98 7.19 -14.04
C LYS A 137 6.13 7.59 -15.51
N LYS A 138 7.36 7.48 -16.04
CA LYS A 138 7.67 7.83 -17.43
C LYS A 138 6.97 6.93 -18.45
N THR A 139 6.97 5.62 -18.23
CA THR A 139 6.43 4.65 -19.19
C THR A 139 4.92 4.52 -19.17
N THR A 140 4.27 4.83 -18.04
CA THR A 140 2.82 4.71 -17.89
C THR A 140 2.08 6.06 -17.90
N GLY A 141 2.80 7.18 -17.79
CA GLY A 141 2.20 8.50 -17.53
C GLY A 141 1.53 8.60 -16.15
N ASN A 142 1.67 7.59 -15.29
CA ASN A 142 1.07 7.54 -13.97
C ASN A 142 1.99 8.19 -12.92
N TYR A 143 2.17 9.50 -13.02
CA TYR A 143 3.10 10.27 -12.17
C TYR A 143 2.76 10.21 -10.68
N LEU A 144 1.49 9.98 -10.34
CA LEU A 144 1.03 9.84 -8.97
C LEU A 144 1.08 8.40 -8.46
N LEU A 145 1.42 7.41 -9.29
CA LEU A 145 1.36 6.00 -8.93
C LEU A 145 -0.02 5.62 -8.36
N ILE A 146 -1.07 5.90 -9.15
CA ILE A 146 -2.45 5.48 -8.85
C ILE A 146 -2.66 4.05 -9.34
N ASP A 147 -2.95 3.14 -8.42
CA ASP A 147 -3.48 1.83 -8.75
C ASP A 147 -4.97 1.90 -9.11
N PHE A 148 -5.27 2.05 -10.40
CA PHE A 148 -6.66 2.10 -10.87
C PHE A 148 -7.39 0.75 -10.75
N ASP A 149 -6.67 -0.38 -10.80
CA ASP A 149 -7.26 -1.70 -10.64
C ASP A 149 -7.80 -1.86 -9.22
N LEU A 150 -7.00 -1.47 -8.22
CA LEU A 150 -7.43 -1.38 -6.82
C LEU A 150 -8.66 -0.48 -6.67
N LEU A 151 -8.63 0.73 -7.22
CA LEU A 151 -9.76 1.67 -7.10
C LEU A 151 -11.04 1.09 -7.70
N ASN A 152 -10.95 0.47 -8.88
CA ASN A 152 -12.09 -0.12 -9.57
C ASN A 152 -12.65 -1.35 -8.83
N GLU A 153 -11.78 -2.23 -8.33
CA GLU A 153 -12.16 -3.38 -7.52
C GLU A 153 -12.90 -2.95 -6.25
N LYS A 154 -12.31 -2.02 -5.48
CA LYS A 154 -12.90 -1.53 -4.23
C LYS A 154 -14.20 -0.77 -4.48
N ALA A 155 -14.29 0.03 -5.55
CA ALA A 155 -15.53 0.68 -5.95
C ALA A 155 -16.63 -0.34 -6.33
N LYS A 156 -16.28 -1.48 -6.93
CA LYS A 156 -17.22 -2.57 -7.20
C LYS A 156 -17.73 -3.20 -5.90
N PHE A 157 -16.83 -3.52 -4.96
CA PHE A 157 -17.24 -4.08 -3.66
C PHE A 157 -18.16 -3.14 -2.88
N ILE A 158 -17.90 -1.83 -2.88
CA ILE A 158 -18.81 -0.84 -2.29
C ILE A 158 -20.20 -0.93 -2.94
N LYS A 159 -20.27 -0.88 -4.28
CA LYS A 159 -21.56 -0.92 -5.01
C LYS A 159 -22.34 -2.20 -4.76
N ASP A 160 -21.65 -3.34 -4.77
CA ASP A 160 -22.28 -4.65 -4.58
C ASP A 160 -22.77 -4.81 -3.13
N SER A 161 -22.00 -4.36 -2.14
CA SER A 161 -22.40 -4.37 -0.73
C SER A 161 -23.59 -3.45 -0.45
N VAL A 162 -23.55 -2.20 -0.94
CA VAL A 162 -24.64 -1.22 -0.76
C VAL A 162 -25.96 -1.78 -1.30
N LYS A 163 -25.96 -2.36 -2.50
CA LYS A 163 -27.15 -2.99 -3.08
C LYS A 163 -27.70 -4.14 -2.23
N LYS A 164 -26.83 -4.96 -1.66
CA LYS A 164 -27.22 -6.10 -0.81
C LYS A 164 -27.79 -5.63 0.53
N ILE A 165 -27.24 -4.55 1.09
CA ILE A 165 -27.79 -3.90 2.28
C ILE A 165 -29.17 -3.32 1.95
N ASP A 166 -29.30 -2.57 0.86
CA ASP A 166 -30.58 -2.00 0.43
C ASP A 166 -31.67 -3.07 0.26
N PHE A 167 -31.32 -4.20 -0.36
CA PHE A 167 -32.23 -5.34 -0.50
C PHE A 167 -32.73 -5.83 0.87
N VAL A 168 -31.83 -6.02 1.83
CA VAL A 168 -32.24 -6.46 3.18
C VAL A 168 -33.07 -5.39 3.89
N LEU A 169 -32.67 -4.13 3.83
CA LEU A 169 -33.40 -3.01 4.45
C LEU A 169 -34.77 -2.77 3.79
N SER A 170 -34.99 -3.23 2.56
CA SER A 170 -36.28 -3.13 1.87
C SER A 170 -37.34 -4.08 2.45
N GLN A 171 -36.93 -5.10 3.22
CA GLN A 171 -37.84 -6.06 3.83
C GLN A 171 -38.58 -5.48 5.05
N GLY A 172 -38.13 -4.33 5.58
CA GLY A 172 -38.71 -3.67 6.74
C GLY A 172 -38.04 -4.03 8.07
N GLU A 173 -38.24 -3.19 9.09
CA GLU A 173 -37.59 -3.30 10.41
C GLU A 173 -38.02 -4.57 11.15
N GLU A 174 -39.32 -4.91 11.12
CA GLU A 174 -39.84 -6.11 11.77
C GLU A 174 -39.28 -7.41 11.16
N GLU A 175 -39.19 -7.47 9.83
CA GLU A 175 -38.59 -8.62 9.14
C GLU A 175 -37.09 -8.73 9.45
N PHE A 176 -36.40 -7.59 9.50
CA PHE A 176 -34.99 -7.52 9.86
C PHE A 176 -34.70 -8.07 11.26
N LYS A 177 -35.51 -7.66 12.25
CA LYS A 177 -35.35 -8.07 13.65
C LYS A 177 -35.57 -9.57 13.86
N LYS A 178 -36.60 -10.14 13.23
CA LYS A 178 -36.96 -11.54 13.43
C LYS A 178 -36.12 -12.53 12.61
N THR A 179 -35.28 -12.02 11.70
CA THR A 179 -34.46 -12.85 10.81
C THR A 179 -32.97 -12.67 11.14
N PRO A 180 -32.39 -13.50 12.03
CA PRO A 180 -30.98 -13.36 12.45
C PRO A 180 -29.98 -13.30 11.29
N MET A 181 -30.23 -14.06 10.21
CA MET A 181 -29.39 -14.05 9.02
C MET A 181 -29.30 -12.68 8.35
N TYR A 182 -30.33 -11.84 8.44
CA TYR A 182 -30.31 -10.49 7.87
C TYR A 182 -29.31 -9.60 8.62
N TYR A 183 -29.32 -9.67 9.94
CA TYR A 183 -28.36 -8.97 10.80
C TYR A 183 -26.92 -9.31 10.41
N ASP A 184 -26.58 -10.60 10.38
CA ASP A 184 -25.20 -11.06 10.09
C ASP A 184 -24.75 -10.61 8.69
N ARG A 185 -25.65 -10.74 7.70
CA ARG A 185 -25.35 -10.36 6.31
C ARG A 185 -25.10 -8.86 6.17
N VAL A 186 -25.96 -8.01 6.72
CA VAL A 186 -25.77 -6.56 6.56
C VAL A 186 -24.56 -6.07 7.35
N LYS A 187 -24.28 -6.66 8.52
CA LYS A 187 -23.05 -6.39 9.28
C LYS A 187 -21.82 -6.66 8.42
N TYR A 188 -21.76 -7.85 7.80
CA TYR A 188 -20.68 -8.21 6.88
C TYR A 188 -20.59 -7.27 5.68
N PHE A 189 -21.69 -7.02 4.97
CA PHE A 189 -21.67 -6.17 3.77
C PHE A 189 -21.29 -4.73 4.09
N TYR A 190 -21.71 -4.21 5.25
CA TYR A 190 -21.33 -2.88 5.71
C TYR A 190 -19.82 -2.79 5.97
N GLN A 191 -19.26 -3.78 6.67
CA GLN A 191 -17.81 -3.88 6.87
C GLN A 191 -17.06 -3.91 5.54
N VAL A 192 -17.51 -4.74 4.59
CA VAL A 192 -16.89 -4.81 3.25
C VAL A 192 -16.97 -3.47 2.51
N ALA A 193 -18.11 -2.76 2.58
CA ALA A 193 -18.26 -1.45 1.95
C ALA A 193 -17.35 -0.41 2.59
N TYR A 194 -17.33 -0.35 3.92
CA TYR A 194 -16.50 0.58 4.69
C TYR A 194 -15.01 0.33 4.45
N ASP A 195 -14.55 -0.91 4.61
CA ASP A 195 -13.14 -1.27 4.43
C ASP A 195 -12.68 -1.01 2.99
N SER A 196 -13.55 -1.22 2.01
CA SER A 196 -13.26 -0.88 0.61
C SER A 196 -13.13 0.63 0.39
N LEU A 197 -14.00 1.44 1.00
CA LEU A 197 -13.90 2.90 0.96
C LEU A 197 -12.65 3.40 1.69
N PHE A 198 -12.30 2.77 2.81
CA PHE A 198 -11.12 3.08 3.59
C PHE A 198 -9.83 2.68 2.85
N ASP A 199 -9.81 1.55 2.13
CA ASP A 199 -8.69 1.17 1.27
C ASP A 199 -8.45 2.18 0.14
N ILE A 200 -9.52 2.67 -0.49
CA ILE A 200 -9.45 3.78 -1.46
C ILE A 200 -8.85 5.02 -0.80
N CYS A 201 -9.30 5.36 0.41
CA CYS A 201 -8.79 6.49 1.17
C CYS A 201 -7.28 6.36 1.43
N LYS A 202 -6.82 5.23 1.99
CA LYS A 202 -5.41 5.00 2.31
C LYS A 202 -4.50 5.12 1.08
N HIS A 203 -4.98 4.63 -0.07
CA HIS A 203 -4.24 4.69 -1.33
C HIS A 203 -4.15 6.12 -1.89
N LEU A 204 -5.23 6.90 -1.79
CA LEU A 204 -5.32 8.24 -2.37
C LEU A 204 -4.84 9.36 -1.46
N ALA A 205 -4.99 9.24 -0.14
CA ALA A 205 -4.66 10.28 0.82
C ALA A 205 -3.22 10.85 0.66
N PRO A 206 -2.17 10.03 0.47
CA PRO A 206 -0.82 10.55 0.20
C PRO A 206 -0.72 11.37 -1.09
N LYS A 207 -1.55 11.07 -2.09
CA LYS A 207 -1.57 11.77 -3.40
C LYS A 207 -2.16 13.17 -3.29
N PHE A 208 -3.04 13.38 -2.31
CA PHE A 208 -3.55 14.68 -1.90
C PHE A 208 -2.68 15.37 -0.84
N GLY A 209 -1.53 14.80 -0.49
CA GLY A 209 -0.58 15.38 0.47
C GLY A 209 -0.91 15.11 1.94
N ILE A 210 -1.79 14.15 2.23
CA ILE A 210 -2.09 13.71 3.59
C ILE A 210 -1.06 12.65 3.99
N LYS A 211 -0.14 13.02 4.88
CA LYS A 211 1.01 12.16 5.27
C LYS A 211 0.75 11.26 6.48
N LYS A 212 -0.23 11.62 7.32
CA LYS A 212 -0.55 10.91 8.56
C LYS A 212 -2.05 10.73 8.64
N PHE A 213 -2.47 9.48 8.76
CA PHE A 213 -3.84 9.05 8.99
C PHE A 213 -3.81 7.65 9.62
N GLY A 214 -4.74 7.40 10.52
CA GLY A 214 -5.08 6.07 11.01
C GLY A 214 -6.48 5.71 10.51
N ASP A 215 -7.35 5.29 11.42
CA ASP A 215 -8.76 5.03 11.14
C ASP A 215 -9.57 6.29 10.78
N ASP A 216 -8.97 7.47 10.93
CA ASP A 216 -9.52 8.79 10.60
C ASP A 216 -9.24 9.23 9.14
N CYS A 217 -8.79 8.33 8.26
CA CYS A 217 -8.44 8.67 6.89
C CYS A 217 -9.55 9.47 6.15
N LEU A 218 -10.82 9.06 6.29
CA LEU A 218 -11.93 9.72 5.58
C LEU A 218 -12.20 11.13 6.10
N THR A 219 -12.11 11.37 7.41
CA THR A 219 -12.24 12.73 7.96
C THR A 219 -11.05 13.59 7.53
N LYS A 220 -9.83 13.05 7.46
CA LYS A 220 -8.68 13.75 6.88
C LYS A 220 -8.87 14.12 5.41
N MET A 221 -9.56 13.29 4.63
CA MET A 221 -9.92 13.63 3.25
C MET A 221 -10.93 14.79 3.19
N VAL A 222 -11.83 14.90 4.16
CA VAL A 222 -12.73 16.06 4.31
C VAL A 222 -11.95 17.33 4.68
N GLU A 223 -11.10 17.26 5.73
CA GLU A 223 -10.25 18.38 6.16
C GLU A 223 -9.36 18.92 5.02
N LYS A 224 -8.92 18.02 4.13
CA LYS A 224 -8.09 18.38 2.97
C LYS A 224 -8.88 18.92 1.78
N GLY A 225 -10.21 18.92 1.84
CA GLY A 225 -11.10 19.34 0.76
C GLY A 225 -11.20 18.35 -0.40
N VAL A 226 -10.81 17.09 -0.18
CA VAL A 226 -10.99 16.01 -1.17
C VAL A 226 -12.44 15.53 -1.17
N ILE A 227 -13.04 15.48 0.01
CA ILE A 227 -14.47 15.29 0.24
C ILE A 227 -15.02 16.63 0.75
N PRO A 228 -16.20 17.08 0.30
CA PRO A 228 -16.78 18.34 0.77
C PRO A 228 -17.04 18.37 2.30
N PRO A 229 -16.88 19.51 2.97
CA PRO A 229 -17.03 19.66 4.43
C PRO A 229 -18.37 19.16 4.99
N GLU A 230 -19.45 19.26 4.23
CA GLU A 230 -20.79 18.81 4.63
C GLU A 230 -20.89 17.29 4.88
N TYR A 231 -19.94 16.50 4.37
CA TYR A 231 -19.87 15.06 4.62
C TYR A 231 -19.11 14.70 5.90
N TYR A 232 -18.56 15.66 6.66
CA TYR A 232 -17.75 15.36 7.86
C TYR A 232 -18.48 14.47 8.86
N GLU A 233 -19.70 14.86 9.25
CA GLU A 233 -20.53 14.09 10.18
C GLU A 233 -20.92 12.73 9.62
N THR A 234 -21.19 12.67 8.31
CA THR A 234 -21.51 11.42 7.62
C THR A 234 -20.35 10.43 7.70
N VAL A 235 -19.14 10.84 7.30
CA VAL A 235 -17.97 9.94 7.32
C VAL A 235 -17.59 9.55 8.75
N LEU A 236 -17.76 10.45 9.72
CA LEU A 236 -17.53 10.16 11.14
C LEU A 236 -18.49 9.07 11.63
N LYS A 237 -19.79 9.21 11.38
CA LYS A 237 -20.80 8.19 11.72
C LYS A 237 -20.50 6.85 11.05
N MET A 238 -20.06 6.85 9.79
CA MET A 238 -19.68 5.63 9.10
C MET A 238 -18.53 4.90 9.81
N THR A 239 -17.49 5.65 10.19
CA THR A 239 -16.34 5.13 10.95
C THR A 239 -16.75 4.59 12.31
N LEU A 240 -17.58 5.33 13.05
CA LEU A 240 -18.05 4.93 14.37
C LEU A 240 -18.89 3.65 14.30
N LEU A 241 -19.78 3.52 13.32
CA LEU A 241 -20.57 2.30 13.13
C LEU A 241 -19.66 1.11 12.80
N LYS A 242 -18.66 1.26 11.92
CA LYS A 242 -17.70 0.18 11.64
C LYS A 242 -16.97 -0.24 12.90
N ASN A 243 -16.47 0.72 13.68
CA ASN A 243 -15.74 0.45 14.92
C ASN A 243 -16.61 -0.26 15.94
N LYS A 244 -17.89 0.13 16.07
CA LYS A 244 -18.84 -0.55 16.95
C LYS A 244 -19.07 -2.00 16.50
N LEU A 245 -19.24 -2.25 15.20
CA LEU A 245 -19.52 -3.59 14.66
C LEU A 245 -18.35 -4.58 14.78
N ILE A 246 -17.10 -4.11 14.82
CA ILE A 246 -15.91 -4.96 15.02
C ILE A 246 -15.51 -5.13 16.49
N SER A 247 -16.09 -4.32 17.39
CA SER A 247 -15.82 -4.40 18.81
C SER A 247 -16.58 -5.55 19.48
N THR A 248 -16.29 -5.81 20.75
CA THR A 248 -17.05 -6.79 21.57
C THR A 248 -18.44 -6.31 21.96
N TRP A 249 -18.80 -5.05 21.66
CA TRP A 249 -20.11 -4.50 21.99
C TRP A 249 -21.18 -5.01 21.05
N GLU A 250 -22.29 -5.49 21.62
CA GLU A 250 -23.43 -5.97 20.85
C GLU A 250 -24.24 -4.76 20.32
N VAL A 251 -24.36 -4.67 19.00
CA VAL A 251 -25.25 -3.69 18.34
C VAL A 251 -26.60 -4.36 18.17
N SER A 252 -27.66 -3.80 18.73
CA SER A 252 -28.99 -4.42 18.58
C SER A 252 -29.45 -4.37 17.10
N PRO A 253 -30.30 -5.31 16.65
CA PRO A 253 -30.85 -5.28 15.30
C PRO A 253 -31.55 -3.95 14.95
N GLU A 254 -32.29 -3.36 15.89
CA GLU A 254 -32.97 -2.06 15.71
C GLU A 254 -31.97 -0.94 15.46
N GLU A 255 -30.92 -0.88 16.27
CA GLU A 255 -29.89 0.14 16.16
C GLU A 255 -29.16 0.02 14.82
N LEU A 256 -28.80 -1.20 14.43
CA LEU A 256 -28.12 -1.46 13.17
C LEU A 256 -29.01 -1.10 11.97
N TYR A 257 -30.29 -1.50 11.99
CA TYR A 257 -31.23 -1.18 10.92
C TYR A 257 -31.35 0.34 10.69
N ARG A 258 -31.54 1.10 11.78
CA ARG A 258 -31.67 2.56 11.72
C ARG A 258 -30.38 3.23 11.22
N SER A 259 -29.23 2.79 11.72
CA SER A 259 -27.94 3.32 11.31
C SER A 259 -27.67 3.04 9.82
N LEU A 260 -28.02 1.86 9.33
CA LEU A 260 -27.86 1.52 7.92
C LEU A 260 -28.85 2.27 7.03
N LYS A 261 -30.10 2.49 7.46
CA LYS A 261 -31.06 3.34 6.74
C LYS A 261 -30.55 4.77 6.57
N GLU A 262 -29.83 5.30 7.55
CA GLU A 262 -29.24 6.64 7.49
C GLU A 262 -27.99 6.70 6.61
N LEU A 263 -27.13 5.69 6.68
CA LEU A 263 -25.76 5.76 6.14
C LEU A 263 -25.55 5.04 4.80
N ASN A 264 -26.34 4.01 4.47
CA ASN A 264 -26.05 3.15 3.33
C ASN A 264 -26.07 3.90 1.99
N ASP A 265 -27.00 4.86 1.85
CA ASP A 265 -27.14 5.69 0.65
C ASP A 265 -25.98 6.71 0.49
N LYS A 266 -25.16 6.92 1.53
CA LYS A 266 -24.07 7.91 1.54
C LYS A 266 -22.75 7.40 0.96
N PHE A 267 -22.53 6.08 0.91
CA PHE A 267 -21.31 5.49 0.36
C PHE A 267 -21.03 5.95 -1.09
N ILE A 268 -22.06 5.92 -1.94
CA ILE A 268 -21.92 6.23 -3.36
C ILE A 268 -21.66 7.74 -3.59
N PRO A 269 -22.39 8.68 -2.97
CA PRO A 269 -22.06 10.10 -3.00
C PRO A 269 -20.62 10.40 -2.55
N VAL A 270 -20.18 9.86 -1.40
CA VAL A 270 -18.80 10.07 -0.91
C VAL A 270 -17.77 9.56 -1.91
N LEU A 271 -17.97 8.36 -2.46
CA LEU A 271 -17.09 7.80 -3.50
C LEU A 271 -17.04 8.67 -4.76
N ARG A 272 -18.16 9.27 -5.17
CA ARG A 272 -18.22 10.19 -6.32
C ARG A 272 -17.41 11.45 -6.09
N GLU A 273 -17.48 12.04 -4.90
CA GLU A 273 -16.69 13.23 -4.57
C GLU A 273 -15.19 12.92 -4.57
N ILE A 274 -14.77 11.78 -4.01
CA ILE A 274 -13.38 11.32 -4.12
C ILE A 274 -12.96 11.17 -5.59
N SER A 275 -13.81 10.56 -6.42
CA SER A 275 -13.53 10.38 -7.86
C SER A 275 -13.41 11.71 -8.60
N LYS A 276 -14.25 12.70 -8.27
CA LYS A 276 -14.21 14.04 -8.85
C LYS A 276 -12.91 14.76 -8.48
N SER A 277 -12.54 14.73 -7.20
CA SER A 277 -11.29 15.31 -6.70
C SER A 277 -10.07 14.64 -7.32
N LEU A 278 -10.09 13.32 -7.53
CA LEU A 278 -9.01 12.60 -8.21
C LEU A 278 -8.88 13.05 -9.67
N LYS A 279 -10.00 13.23 -10.40
CA LYS A 279 -9.98 13.73 -11.78
C LYS A 279 -9.32 15.11 -11.86
N LEU A 280 -9.71 16.04 -10.97
CA LEU A 280 -9.13 17.38 -10.91
C LEU A 280 -7.62 17.35 -10.60
N LEU A 281 -7.21 16.46 -9.68
CA LEU A 281 -5.79 16.27 -9.35
C LEU A 281 -4.99 15.77 -10.56
N LEU A 282 -5.52 14.81 -11.30
CA LEU A 282 -4.88 14.27 -12.51
C LEU A 282 -4.77 15.33 -13.61
N GLU A 283 -5.83 16.12 -13.84
CA GLU A 283 -5.81 17.24 -14.79
C GLU A 283 -4.78 18.31 -14.42
N LYS A 284 -4.68 18.65 -13.14
CA LYS A 284 -3.65 19.57 -12.64
C LYS A 284 -2.24 19.04 -12.90
N LYS A 285 -2.00 17.75 -12.60
CA LYS A 285 -0.70 17.11 -12.81
C LYS A 285 -0.31 17.01 -14.29
N ALA A 286 -1.27 16.70 -15.17
CA ALA A 286 -1.02 16.69 -16.61
C ALA A 286 -0.58 18.07 -17.13
N LYS A 287 -1.20 19.16 -16.64
CA LYS A 287 -0.80 20.54 -16.98
C LYS A 287 0.58 20.92 -16.45
N GLU A 288 0.98 20.41 -15.29
CA GLU A 288 2.32 20.64 -14.73
C GLU A 288 3.39 19.95 -15.57
N VAL A 289 3.18 18.68 -15.91
CA VAL A 289 4.14 17.90 -16.73
C VAL A 289 4.24 18.43 -18.16
N GLY A 290 3.13 18.89 -18.76
CA GLY A 290 3.13 19.47 -20.11
C GLY A 290 3.75 20.86 -20.22
N LYS A 291 4.08 21.53 -19.10
CA LYS A 291 4.80 22.81 -19.09
C LYS A 291 6.32 22.66 -18.96
N GLU A 292 6.79 21.47 -18.59
CA GLU A 292 8.21 21.14 -18.42
C GLU A 292 8.80 20.41 -19.64
N ALA A 293 8.03 20.24 -20.72
CA ALA A 293 8.41 19.56 -21.96
C ALA A 293 8.64 20.55 -23.11
#